data_AF-A0A2P8MJF4-F1
#
_entry.id   AF-A0A2P8MJF4-F1
#
_cell.length_a   1.000
_cell.length_b   1.000
_cell.length_c   1.000
_cell.angle_alpha   90.00
_cell.angle_beta   90.00
_cell.angle_gamma   90.00
#
_symmetry.space_group_name_H-M   'P 1'
#
loop_
_entity.id
_entity.type
_entity.pdbx_description
1 polymer ?
#
loop_
_entity_poly.entity_id
_entity_poly.type
_entity_poly.pdbx_seq_one_letter_code
_entity_poly.pdbx_strand_id
1 'polypeptide(L)'
;MSRMLTKSDYDKLKEEYEYRNTVKRHEIAKKKMEAAAFGDRSENAEYKAAKEEYYHNNRRLGQISRLLKNAIIVEEDKIDDEVNIGSEMLLKIGADETFKAKLVTTLNISVEDEDIEYISVDSPFGKALYKKHVGDSIDVNLPDNRSIKDIKIISIKN
;
A
#
# COMPACT_ATOMS: atom_id res chain seq x y z
N MET A 1 7.76 -11.90 2.68
CA MET A 1 7.25 -11.17 3.85
C MET A 1 5.75 -11.00 3.68
N SER A 2 4.98 -11.32 4.70
CA SER A 2 3.54 -11.07 4.72
C SER A 2 3.27 -9.57 4.72
N ARG A 3 2.17 -9.14 4.09
CA ARG A 3 1.73 -7.74 4.09
C ARG A 3 0.34 -7.64 4.66
N MET A 4 0.11 -6.68 5.54
CA MET A 4 -1.24 -6.42 6.05
C MET A 4 -2.04 -5.59 5.04
N LEU A 5 -3.24 -6.08 4.70
CA LEU A 5 -4.19 -5.41 3.83
C LEU A 5 -5.53 -5.29 4.54
N THR A 6 -6.26 -4.20 4.32
CA THR A 6 -7.68 -4.16 4.70
C THR A 6 -8.47 -5.05 3.74
N LYS A 7 -9.68 -5.43 4.14
CA LYS A 7 -10.58 -6.19 3.27
C LYS A 7 -10.91 -5.43 1.98
N SER A 8 -11.17 -4.13 2.10
CA SER A 8 -11.43 -3.23 0.97
C SER A 8 -10.26 -3.20 -0.01
N ASP A 9 -9.03 -3.07 0.51
CA ASP A 9 -7.80 -3.09 -0.32
C ASP A 9 -7.61 -4.43 -1.03
N TYR A 10 -7.85 -5.53 -0.32
CA TYR A 10 -7.76 -6.88 -0.88
C TYR A 10 -8.76 -7.07 -2.03
N ASP A 11 -10.01 -6.66 -1.82
CA ASP A 11 -11.08 -6.79 -2.82
C ASP A 11 -10.79 -5.94 -4.07
N LYS A 12 -10.31 -4.69 -3.90
CA LYS A 12 -9.87 -3.83 -5.01
C LYS A 12 -8.74 -4.46 -5.82
N LEU A 13 -7.73 -5.04 -5.13
CA LEU A 13 -6.63 -5.72 -5.81
C LEU A 13 -7.10 -6.98 -6.54
N LYS A 14 -8.06 -7.71 -5.96
CA LYS A 14 -8.65 -8.89 -6.60
C LYS A 14 -9.43 -8.50 -7.85
N GLU A 15 -10.25 -7.46 -7.79
CA GLU A 15 -10.98 -6.93 -8.94
C GLU A 15 -10.03 -6.44 -10.04
N GLU A 16 -8.98 -5.69 -9.67
CA GLU A 16 -7.94 -5.27 -10.61
C GLU A 16 -7.26 -6.47 -11.28
N TYR A 17 -6.93 -7.51 -10.50
CA TYR A 17 -6.33 -8.73 -11.03
C TYR A 17 -7.24 -9.43 -12.04
N GLU A 18 -8.53 -9.60 -11.70
CA GLU A 18 -9.51 -10.25 -12.57
C GLU A 18 -9.69 -9.49 -13.89
N TYR A 19 -9.89 -8.16 -13.84
CA TYR A 19 -9.97 -7.33 -15.03
C TYR A 19 -8.71 -7.44 -15.90
N ARG A 20 -7.53 -7.36 -15.29
CA ARG A 20 -6.25 -7.43 -16.02
C ARG A 20 -5.98 -8.79 -16.64
N ASN A 21 -6.38 -9.87 -15.97
CA ASN A 21 -6.14 -11.24 -16.41
C ASN A 21 -7.14 -11.66 -17.49
N THR A 22 -8.34 -11.08 -17.48
CA THR A 22 -9.42 -11.38 -18.43
C THR A 22 -9.49 -10.29 -19.50
N VAL A 23 -10.26 -9.23 -19.27
CA VAL A 23 -10.59 -8.18 -20.24
C VAL A 23 -9.33 -7.55 -20.84
N LYS A 24 -8.43 -7.03 -20.00
CA LYS A 24 -7.27 -6.28 -20.47
C LYS A 24 -6.31 -7.14 -21.31
N ARG A 25 -6.14 -8.41 -20.93
CA ARG A 25 -5.30 -9.36 -21.67
C ARG A 25 -5.85 -9.62 -23.08
N HIS A 26 -7.17 -9.73 -23.22
CA HIS A 26 -7.81 -9.87 -24.53
C HIS A 26 -7.68 -8.60 -25.38
N GLU A 27 -7.88 -7.42 -24.78
CA GLU A 27 -7.67 -6.13 -25.47
C GLU A 27 -6.25 -6.00 -26.04
N ILE A 28 -5.23 -6.30 -25.22
CA ILE A 28 -3.83 -6.25 -25.63
C ILE A 28 -3.55 -7.24 -26.76
N ALA A 29 -4.11 -8.46 -26.68
CA ALA A 29 -3.96 -9.47 -27.72
C ALA A 29 -4.58 -9.02 -29.05
N LYS A 30 -5.77 -8.41 -28.99
CA LYS A 30 -6.46 -7.85 -30.16
C LYS A 30 -5.65 -6.71 -30.79
N LYS A 31 -5.21 -5.73 -30.01
CA LYS A 31 -4.35 -4.64 -30.49
C LYS A 31 -3.07 -5.15 -31.16
N LYS A 32 -2.43 -6.15 -30.56
CA LYS A 32 -1.21 -6.75 -31.11
C LYS A 32 -1.48 -7.47 -32.44
N MET A 33 -2.63 -8.14 -32.58
CA MET A 33 -3.04 -8.79 -33.82
C MET A 33 -3.35 -7.76 -34.92
N GLU A 34 -4.09 -6.71 -34.59
CA GLU A 34 -4.40 -5.61 -35.50
C GLU A 34 -3.13 -4.91 -35.98
N ALA A 35 -2.24 -4.53 -35.06
CA ALA A 35 -0.96 -3.92 -35.41
C ALA A 35 -0.07 -4.87 -36.25
N ALA A 36 -0.12 -6.18 -35.99
CA ALA A 36 0.63 -7.16 -36.77
C ALA A 36 0.10 -7.36 -38.20
N ALA A 37 -1.12 -6.89 -38.51
CA ALA A 37 -1.67 -6.90 -39.86
C ALA A 37 -1.15 -5.73 -40.72
N PHE A 38 -0.67 -4.65 -40.09
CA PHE A 38 -0.08 -3.49 -40.76
C PHE A 38 1.45 -3.64 -40.88
N GLY A 39 1.89 -4.36 -41.91
CA GLY A 39 3.28 -4.32 -42.39
C GLY A 39 4.35 -4.94 -41.48
N ASP A 40 5.60 -4.49 -41.64
CA ASP A 40 6.75 -5.03 -40.91
C ASP A 40 6.72 -4.64 -39.43
N ARG A 41 6.82 -5.67 -38.57
CA ARG A 41 6.74 -5.58 -37.10
C ARG A 41 7.94 -4.83 -36.49
N SER A 42 9.03 -4.70 -37.24
CA SER A 42 10.28 -4.09 -36.77
C SER A 42 10.17 -2.56 -36.63
N GLU A 43 9.36 -1.91 -37.48
CA GLU A 43 9.15 -0.46 -37.50
C GLU A 43 7.77 -0.03 -36.99
N ASN A 44 6.80 -0.95 -36.95
CA ASN A 44 5.44 -0.64 -36.51
C ASN A 44 5.38 -0.19 -35.03
N ALA A 45 5.10 1.10 -34.82
CA ALA A 45 5.01 1.74 -33.51
C ALA A 45 3.85 1.19 -32.66
N GLU A 46 2.70 0.87 -33.28
CA GLU A 46 1.54 0.31 -32.60
C GLU A 46 1.83 -1.10 -32.08
N TYR A 47 2.58 -1.90 -32.85
CA TYR A 47 3.02 -3.22 -32.42
C TYR A 47 3.99 -3.15 -31.23
N LYS A 48 4.93 -2.20 -31.26
CA LYS A 48 5.84 -1.93 -30.13
C LYS A 48 5.07 -1.50 -28.88
N ALA A 49 4.13 -0.56 -29.02
CA ALA A 49 3.29 -0.10 -27.91
C ALA A 49 2.44 -1.23 -27.32
N ALA A 50 1.81 -2.07 -28.15
CA ALA A 50 1.04 -3.23 -27.69
C ALA A 50 1.92 -4.26 -26.95
N LYS A 51 3.18 -4.44 -27.40
CA LYS A 51 4.16 -5.32 -26.74
C LYS A 51 4.59 -4.76 -25.37
N GLU A 52 4.79 -3.45 -25.26
CA GLU A 52 5.08 -2.81 -23.97
C GLU A 52 3.88 -2.89 -23.02
N GLU A 53 2.66 -2.61 -23.51
CA GLU A 53 1.42 -2.75 -22.74
C GLU A 53 1.26 -4.17 -22.20
N TYR A 54 1.60 -5.19 -23.01
CA TYR A 54 1.65 -6.59 -22.58
C TYR A 54 2.60 -6.81 -21.41
N TYR A 55 3.85 -6.32 -21.49
CA TYR A 55 4.81 -6.51 -20.40
C TYR A 55 4.41 -5.75 -19.14
N HIS A 56 3.90 -4.53 -19.28
CA HIS A 56 3.39 -3.74 -18.16
C HIS A 56 2.24 -4.46 -17.45
N ASN A 57 1.28 -4.99 -18.22
CA ASN A 57 0.16 -5.73 -17.65
C ASN A 57 0.62 -7.00 -16.91
N ASN A 58 1.52 -7.79 -17.50
CA ASN A 58 2.03 -8.99 -16.84
C ASN A 58 2.88 -8.69 -15.60
N ARG A 59 3.67 -7.61 -15.63
CA ARG A 59 4.43 -7.15 -14.46
C ARG A 59 3.49 -6.78 -13.33
N ARG A 60 2.43 -6.04 -13.61
CA ARG A 60 1.41 -5.66 -12.62
C ARG A 60 0.65 -6.88 -12.10
N LEU A 61 0.22 -7.80 -12.96
CA LEU A 61 -0.40 -9.08 -12.55
C LEU A 61 0.51 -9.87 -11.60
N GLY A 62 1.81 -9.95 -11.90
CA GLY A 62 2.78 -10.60 -11.02
C GLY A 62 2.94 -9.91 -9.66
N GLN A 63 2.90 -8.57 -9.63
CA GLN A 63 2.91 -7.80 -8.37
C GLN A 63 1.64 -8.07 -7.55
N ILE A 64 0.46 -7.91 -8.15
CA ILE A 64 -0.82 -8.11 -7.47
C ILE A 64 -0.93 -9.55 -6.95
N SER A 65 -0.58 -10.54 -7.76
CA SER A 65 -0.60 -11.95 -7.36
C SER A 65 0.29 -12.21 -6.13
N ARG A 66 1.48 -11.61 -6.07
CA ARG A 66 2.37 -11.71 -4.89
C ARG A 66 1.78 -11.00 -3.67
N LEU A 67 1.12 -9.86 -3.85
CA LEU A 67 0.46 -9.14 -2.77
C LEU A 67 -0.69 -9.96 -2.20
N LEU A 68 -1.62 -10.41 -3.04
CA LEU A 68 -2.76 -11.23 -2.63
C LEU A 68 -2.33 -12.54 -1.95
N LYS A 69 -1.31 -13.23 -2.48
CA LYS A 69 -0.82 -14.51 -1.92
C LYS A 69 -0.23 -14.37 -0.52
N ASN A 70 0.37 -13.22 -0.20
CA ASN A 70 1.03 -12.98 1.09
C ASN A 70 0.23 -12.02 1.99
N ALA A 71 -1.02 -11.74 1.64
CA ALA A 71 -1.86 -10.81 2.37
C ALA A 71 -2.34 -11.43 3.69
N ILE A 72 -2.21 -10.66 4.77
CA ILE A 72 -2.92 -10.90 6.02
C ILE A 72 -4.05 -9.86 6.04
N ILE A 73 -5.29 -10.33 5.95
CA ILE A 73 -6.45 -9.45 5.99
C ILE A 73 -6.65 -9.02 7.45
N VAL A 74 -6.72 -7.70 7.66
CA VAL A 74 -7.02 -7.11 8.96
C VAL A 74 -8.29 -6.28 8.87
N GLU A 75 -9.08 -6.30 9.93
CA GLU A 75 -10.34 -5.57 10.02
C GLU A 75 -10.09 -4.13 10.51
N GLU A 76 -10.79 -3.19 9.90
CA GLU A 76 -10.81 -1.76 10.28
C GLU A 76 -11.79 -1.54 11.44
N ASP A 77 -11.77 -2.42 12.45
CA ASP A 77 -12.62 -2.26 13.61
C ASP A 77 -12.19 -0.99 14.36
N LYS A 78 -13.14 -0.06 14.47
CA LYS A 78 -12.98 1.16 15.25
C LYS A 78 -13.13 0.80 16.73
N ILE A 79 -12.01 0.50 17.37
CA ILE A 79 -11.93 0.37 18.82
C ILE A 79 -11.51 1.74 19.35
N ASP A 80 -12.38 2.38 20.14
CA ASP A 80 -12.06 3.65 20.79
C ASP A 80 -10.76 3.52 21.60
N ASP A 81 -9.95 4.56 21.53
CA ASP A 81 -8.63 4.64 22.18
C ASP A 81 -7.61 3.55 21.79
N GLU A 82 -7.84 2.74 20.74
CA GLU A 82 -6.84 1.79 20.19
C GLU A 82 -6.41 2.19 18.77
N VAL A 83 -5.10 2.12 18.49
CA VAL A 83 -4.53 2.37 17.16
C VAL A 83 -4.80 1.16 16.26
N ASN A 84 -5.63 1.35 15.24
CA ASN A 84 -5.88 0.37 14.19
C ASN A 84 -5.51 0.96 12.80
N ILE A 85 -5.66 0.16 11.74
CA ILE A 85 -5.47 0.66 10.38
C ILE A 85 -6.56 1.68 10.08
N GLY A 86 -6.16 2.83 9.56
CA GLY A 86 -7.02 3.98 9.28
C GLY A 86 -7.01 5.03 10.40
N SER A 87 -6.55 4.69 11.61
CA SER A 87 -6.52 5.61 12.74
C SER A 87 -5.56 6.78 12.50
N GLU A 88 -6.05 7.98 12.73
CA GLU A 88 -5.25 9.20 12.85
C GLU A 88 -4.87 9.41 14.32
N MET A 89 -3.62 9.79 14.57
CA MET A 89 -3.09 9.86 15.92
C MET A 89 -2.16 11.05 16.08
N LEU A 90 -2.20 11.65 17.26
CA LEU A 90 -1.25 12.68 17.66
C LEU A 90 -0.14 12.03 18.47
N LEU A 91 1.08 12.09 17.95
CA LEU A 91 2.25 11.53 18.59
C LEU A 91 3.11 12.63 19.18
N LYS A 92 3.70 12.35 20.34
CA LYS A 92 4.67 13.23 20.99
C LYS A 92 6.01 12.52 21.13
N ILE A 93 7.10 13.15 20.69
CA ILE A 93 8.48 12.67 20.87
C ILE A 93 9.19 13.62 21.83
N GLY A 94 9.70 13.10 22.95
CA GLY A 94 10.41 13.91 23.94
C GLY A 94 9.55 14.99 24.59
N ALA A 95 10.14 16.16 24.84
CA ALA A 95 9.52 17.22 25.65
C ALA A 95 8.52 18.10 24.87
N ASP A 96 8.77 18.42 23.60
CA ASP A 96 8.06 19.51 22.90
C ASP A 96 7.65 19.22 21.45
N GLU A 97 8.03 18.08 20.87
CA GLU A 97 7.71 17.79 19.46
C GLU A 97 6.46 16.92 19.35
N THR A 98 5.44 17.42 18.66
CA THR A 98 4.24 16.66 18.32
C THR A 98 3.99 16.66 16.81
N PHE A 99 3.55 15.53 16.28
CA PHE A 99 3.17 15.41 14.88
C PHE A 99 1.95 14.51 14.73
N LYS A 100 1.18 14.73 13.66
CA LYS A 100 0.04 13.88 13.32
C LYS A 100 0.52 12.75 12.43
N ALA A 101 0.04 11.55 12.71
CA ALA A 101 0.30 10.38 11.89
C ALA A 101 -0.99 9.64 11.57
N LYS A 102 -1.01 8.90 10.48
CA LYS A 102 -2.08 7.99 10.13
C LYS A 102 -1.50 6.61 9.85
N LEU A 103 -2.00 5.59 10.56
CA LEU A 103 -1.58 4.22 10.32
C LEU A 103 -2.32 3.67 9.10
N VAL A 104 -1.59 3.27 8.07
CA VAL A 104 -2.16 2.78 6.81
C VAL A 104 -1.53 1.47 6.37
N THR A 105 -2.17 0.78 5.42
CA THR A 105 -1.53 -0.32 4.70
C THR A 105 -0.48 0.23 3.74
N THR A 106 0.46 -0.62 3.32
CA THR A 106 1.47 -0.24 2.32
C THR A 106 0.87 0.19 0.96
N LEU A 107 -0.42 -0.09 0.71
CA LEU A 107 -1.12 0.34 -0.50
C LEU A 107 -1.67 1.77 -0.41
N ASN A 108 -1.92 2.26 0.80
CA ASN A 108 -2.56 3.54 1.07
C ASN A 108 -1.58 4.57 1.66
N ILE A 109 -0.27 4.37 1.47
CA ILE A 109 0.72 5.42 1.72
C ILE A 109 0.44 6.52 0.70
N SER A 110 -0.16 7.62 1.16
CA SER A 110 -0.43 8.81 0.38
C SER A 110 0.42 9.97 0.93
N VAL A 111 0.58 11.03 0.14
CA VAL A 111 1.15 12.32 0.57
C VAL A 111 0.15 13.44 0.30
N GLU A 112 -1.15 13.11 0.21
CA GLU A 112 -2.22 14.07 -0.08
C GLU A 112 -2.41 15.13 1.00
N ASP A 113 -2.01 14.82 2.24
CA ASP A 113 -2.13 15.72 3.39
C ASP A 113 -0.73 15.97 3.97
N GLU A 114 -0.15 17.14 3.68
CA GLU A 114 1.22 17.50 4.09
C GLU A 114 1.37 17.61 5.62
N ASP A 115 0.25 17.79 6.34
CA ASP A 115 0.21 17.89 7.79
C ASP A 115 0.11 16.52 8.49
N ILE A 116 -0.04 15.42 7.75
CA ILE A 116 -0.22 14.07 8.29
C ILE A 116 0.84 13.13 7.73
N GLU A 117 1.62 12.54 8.63
CA GLU A 117 2.58 11.50 8.27
C GLU A 117 1.88 10.14 8.07
N TYR A 118 1.94 9.59 6.86
CA TYR A 118 1.35 8.29 6.54
C TYR A 118 2.34 7.16 6.88
N ILE A 119 2.00 6.37 7.89
CA ILE A 119 2.87 5.32 8.41
C ILE A 119 2.33 3.95 8.00
N SER A 120 3.13 3.18 7.25
CA SER A 120 2.76 1.80 6.95
C SER A 120 2.81 0.93 8.20
N VAL A 121 1.74 0.15 8.43
CA VAL A 121 1.67 -0.89 9.47
C VAL A 121 2.76 -1.96 9.33
N ASP A 122 3.32 -2.17 8.12
CA ASP A 122 4.39 -3.13 7.90
C ASP A 122 5.78 -2.60 8.34
N SER A 123 5.90 -1.27 8.56
CA SER A 123 7.14 -0.60 8.97
C SER A 123 7.47 -0.86 10.44
N PRO A 124 8.74 -0.72 10.87
CA PRO A 124 9.10 -0.84 12.30
C PRO A 124 8.31 0.11 13.20
N PHE A 125 8.04 1.32 12.70
CA PHE A 125 7.27 2.33 13.42
C PHE A 125 5.79 1.94 13.52
N GLY A 126 5.16 1.58 12.39
CA GLY A 126 3.77 1.15 12.36
C GLY A 126 3.51 -0.12 13.19
N LYS A 127 4.45 -1.06 13.21
CA LYS A 127 4.37 -2.27 14.06
C LYS A 127 4.42 -1.96 15.54
N ALA A 128 5.19 -0.95 15.95
CA ALA A 128 5.27 -0.54 17.35
C ALA A 128 3.98 0.17 17.80
N LEU A 129 3.32 0.86 16.87
CA LEU A 129 2.07 1.60 17.11
C LEU A 129 0.81 0.72 17.07
N TYR A 130 0.80 -0.31 16.22
CA TYR A 130 -0.38 -1.12 15.99
C TYR A 130 -0.90 -1.75 17.30
N LYS A 131 -2.19 -1.58 17.59
CA LYS A 131 -2.88 -2.02 18.81
C LYS A 131 -2.42 -1.38 20.13
N LYS A 132 -1.77 -0.22 20.06
CA LYS A 132 -1.45 0.60 21.24
C LYS A 132 -2.61 1.52 21.58
N HIS A 133 -2.64 1.94 22.84
CA HIS A 133 -3.73 2.76 23.35
C HIS A 133 -3.32 4.21 23.58
N VAL A 134 -4.30 5.11 23.70
CA VAL A 134 -4.06 6.49 24.15
C VAL A 134 -3.32 6.47 25.50
N GLY A 135 -2.24 7.22 25.59
CA GLY A 135 -1.40 7.32 26.79
C GLY A 135 -0.21 6.36 26.81
N ASP A 136 -0.19 5.33 25.95
CA ASP A 136 0.96 4.42 25.84
C ASP A 136 2.20 5.14 25.31
N SER A 137 3.36 4.68 25.78
CA SER A 137 4.67 5.04 25.24
C SER A 137 5.25 3.86 24.47
N ILE A 138 5.88 4.14 23.33
CA ILE A 138 6.59 3.16 22.50
C ILE A 138 8.02 3.59 22.22
N ASP A 139 8.87 2.59 22.03
CA ASP A 139 10.23 2.75 21.52
C ASP A 139 10.33 2.08 20.15
N VAL A 140 10.88 2.79 19.17
CA VAL A 140 11.03 2.30 17.80
C VAL A 140 12.50 2.14 17.45
N ASN A 141 12.88 0.92 17.08
CA ASN A 141 14.20 0.64 16.51
C ASN A 141 14.15 0.75 14.99
N LEU A 142 14.95 1.67 14.46
CA LEU A 142 15.13 1.89 13.03
C LEU A 142 16.25 0.99 12.49
N PRO A 143 16.24 0.66 11.19
CA PRO A 143 17.23 -0.23 10.57
C PRO A 143 18.70 0.23 10.72
N ASP A 144 18.94 1.53 10.90
CA ASP A 144 20.27 2.14 10.95
C ASP A 144 20.90 2.14 12.36
N ASN A 145 20.52 1.21 13.25
CA ASN A 145 20.87 1.23 14.68
C ASN A 145 20.45 2.51 15.43
N ARG A 146 19.53 3.30 14.86
CA ARG A 146 18.91 4.44 15.53
C ARG A 146 17.69 3.95 16.29
N SER A 147 17.48 4.49 17.49
CA SER A 147 16.27 4.23 18.27
C SER A 147 15.61 5.56 18.60
N ILE A 148 14.34 5.69 18.28
CA ILE A 148 13.51 6.79 18.77
C ILE A 148 12.80 6.26 20.01
N LYS A 149 13.04 6.91 21.15
CA LYS A 149 12.48 6.51 22.44
C LYS A 149 11.40 7.48 22.90
N ASP A 150 10.58 7.02 23.83
CA ASP A 150 9.60 7.84 24.55
C ASP A 150 8.58 8.51 23.62
N ILE A 151 8.13 7.79 22.59
CA ILE A 151 7.05 8.27 21.73
C ILE A 151 5.73 8.00 22.43
N LYS A 152 5.02 9.05 22.83
CA LYS A 152 3.74 8.95 23.52
C LYS A 152 2.57 9.19 22.58
N ILE A 153 1.55 8.34 22.70
CA ILE A 153 0.28 8.51 21.98
C ILE A 153 -0.60 9.45 22.79
N ILE A 154 -0.88 10.64 22.24
CA ILE A 154 -1.64 11.69 22.95
C ILE A 154 -3.13 11.55 22.70
N SER A 155 -3.52 11.24 21.47
CA SER A 155 -4.91 11.02 21.09
C SER A 155 -4.98 10.15 19.85
N ILE A 156 -6.11 9.47 19.68
CA ILE A 156 -6.45 8.63 18.53
C ILE A 156 -7.82 9.08 18.02
N LYS A 157 -7.96 9.12 16.70
CA LYS A 157 -9.18 9.45 15.98
C LYS A 157 -9.40 8.38 14.91
N ASN A 158 -10.48 7.61 15.07
CA ASN A 158 -10.84 6.48 14.20
C ASN A 158 -11.89 6.83 13.14
#